data_AF-A0A6H2GZZ9-F1
#
_entry.id   AF-A0A6H2GZZ9-F1
#
_cell.length_a   1.000
_cell.length_b   1.000
_cell.length_c   1.000
_cell.angle_alpha   90.00
_cell.angle_beta   90.00
_cell.angle_gamma   90.00
#
_symmetry.space_group_name_H-M   'P 1'
#
loop_
_entity.id
_entity.type
_entity.pdbx_description
1 polymer ?
#
loop_
_entity_poly.entity_id
_entity_poly.type
_entity_poly.pdbx_seq_one_letter_code
_entity_poly.pdbx_strand_id
1 'polypeptide(L)' 'MNEKFPYEDELLKLEEGQEEVLIIRGRAYLVAPATEADIERIGKGYFCLD' A
#
# COMPACT_ATOMS: atom_id res chain seq x y z
N MET A 1 -1.40 -23.13 4.80
CA MET A 1 -0.53 -22.16 5.49
C MET A 1 -1.25 -20.84 5.46
N ASN A 2 -1.51 -20.24 6.61
CA ASN A 2 -2.07 -18.89 6.67
C ASN A 2 -0.88 -17.92 6.69
N GLU A 3 -0.25 -17.74 5.54
CA GLU A 3 0.87 -16.79 5.38
C GLU A 3 0.26 -15.40 5.34
N LYS A 4 0.15 -14.79 6.52
CA LYS A 4 -0.30 -13.41 6.65
C LYS A 4 0.71 -12.49 5.96
N PHE A 5 0.23 -11.54 5.17
CA PHE A 5 1.13 -10.55 4.58
C PHE A 5 1.79 -9.76 5.72
N PRO A 6 3.14 -9.62 5.72
CA PRO A 6 3.81 -8.76 6.68
C PRO A 6 3.18 -7.37 6.64
N TYR A 7 2.91 -6.75 7.79
CA TYR A 7 2.28 -5.42 7.90
C TYR A 7 0.77 -5.35 7.58
N GLU A 8 0.09 -6.47 7.26
CA GLU A 8 -1.35 -6.45 6.94
C GLU A 8 -2.21 -5.78 8.02
N ASP A 9 -1.99 -6.11 9.30
CA ASP A 9 -2.76 -5.53 10.41
C ASP A 9 -2.53 -4.03 10.63
N GLU A 10 -1.35 -3.53 10.25
CA GLU A 10 -0.99 -2.12 10.39
C GLU A 10 -1.58 -1.33 9.23
N LEU A 11 -1.38 -1.83 8.00
CA LEU A 11 -1.90 -1.22 6.78
C LEU A 11 -3.44 -1.17 6.76
N LEU A 12 -4.12 -2.19 7.28
CA LEU A 12 -5.59 -2.21 7.35
C LEU A 12 -6.18 -1.22 8.37
N LYS A 13 -5.36 -0.60 9.22
CA LYS A 13 -5.80 0.44 10.17
C LYS A 13 -5.65 1.85 9.61
N LEU A 14 -4.99 2.03 8.46
CA LEU A 14 -4.82 3.33 7.85
C LEU A 14 -6.15 3.86 7.33
N GLU A 15 -6.49 5.08 7.73
CA GLU A 15 -7.66 5.81 7.26
C GLU A 15 -7.33 6.69 6.06
N GLU A 16 -8.34 7.13 5.31
CA GLU A 16 -8.17 8.02 4.17
C GLU A 16 -7.40 9.29 4.56
N GLY A 17 -6.34 9.62 3.81
CA GLY A 17 -5.45 10.74 4.07
C GLY A 17 -4.33 10.47 5.07
N GLN A 18 -4.24 9.25 5.63
CA GLN A 18 -3.09 8.82 6.43
C GLN A 18 -2.01 8.20 5.56
N GLU A 19 -0.76 8.40 5.98
CA GLU A 19 0.43 7.86 5.34
C GLU A 19 1.31 7.14 6.37
N GLU A 20 1.95 6.06 5.95
CA GLU A 20 2.90 5.30 6.75
C GLU A 20 4.19 5.04 5.95
N VAL A 21 5.33 5.08 6.63
CA VAL A 21 6.62 4.76 6.02
C VAL A 21 7.01 3.33 6.36
N LEU A 22 7.04 2.46 5.36
CA LEU A 22 7.54 1.10 5.48
C LEU A 22 9.02 1.02 5.08
N ILE A 23 9.84 0.35 5.89
CA ILE A 23 11.24 0.07 5.57
C ILE A 23 11.39 -1.39 5.15
N ILE A 24 11.56 -1.63 3.86
CA ILE A 24 11.72 -2.97 3.29
C ILE A 24 13.10 -3.07 2.66
N ARG A 25 13.94 -3.97 3.19
CA ARG A 25 15.32 -4.21 2.71
C ARG A 25 16.17 -2.94 2.60
N GLY A 26 16.01 -2.03 3.57
CA GLY A 26 16.77 -0.76 3.63
C GLY A 26 16.25 0.33 2.68
N ARG A 27 15.13 0.11 2.00
CA ARG A 27 14.42 1.14 1.21
C ARG A 27 13.18 1.59 1.95
N ALA A 28 12.92 2.89 1.93
CA ALA A 28 11.72 3.48 2.51
C ALA A 28 10.63 3.61 1.44
N TYR A 29 9.41 3.20 1.77
CA TYR A 29 8.22 3.31 0.94
C TYR A 29 7.17 4.10 1.69
N LEU A 30 6.60 5.12 1.05
CA LEU A 30 5.43 5.82 1.57
C LEU A 30 4.19 5.06 1.11
N VAL A 31 3.34 4.65 2.05
CA VAL A 31 2.15 3.85 1.79
C VAL A 31 0.93 4.58 2.34
N ALA A 32 -0.14 4.60 1.56
CA ALA A 32 -1.42 5.19 1.92
C ALA A 32 -2.56 4.27 1.43
N PRO A 33 -3.77 4.35 2.01
CA PRO A 33 -4.93 3.65 1.48
C PRO A 33 -5.21 4.03 0.02
N ALA A 34 -5.50 3.03 -0.81
CA ALA A 34 -5.81 3.26 -2.22
C ALA A 34 -7.14 4.00 -2.37
N THR A 35 -7.14 5.05 -3.20
CA THR A 35 -8.37 5.75 -3.56
C THR A 35 -9.13 4.99 -4.66
N GLU A 36 -10.40 5.33 -4.90
CA GLU A 36 -11.16 4.78 -6.04
C GLU A 36 -10.45 5.02 -7.39
N ALA A 37 -9.83 6.19 -7.54
CA ALA A 37 -9.07 6.53 -8.74
C ALA A 37 -7.83 5.64 -8.92
N ASP A 38 -7.16 5.28 -7.83
CA ASP A 38 -6.04 4.34 -7.86
C ASP A 38 -6.50 2.93 -8.27
N ILE A 39 -7.61 2.46 -7.73
CA ILE A 39 -8.19 1.16 -8.08
C ILE A 39 -8.56 1.12 -9.56
N GLU A 40 -9.22 2.17 -10.07
CA GLU A 40 -9.58 2.27 -11.49
C GLU A 40 -8.32 2.28 -12.38
N ARG A 41 -7.29 3.03 -11.97
CA ARG A 41 -6.03 3.16 -12.68
C ARG A 41 -5.28 1.81 -12.74
N ILE A 42 -5.19 1.10 -11.61
CA ILE A 42 -4.59 -0.24 -11.54
C ILE A 42 -5.40 -1.24 -12.37
N GLY A 43 -6.73 -1.20 -12.30
CA GLY A 43 -7.62 -2.05 -13.11
C GLY A 43 -7.43 -1.88 -14.62
N LYS A 44 -6.95 -0.70 -15.06
CA LYS A 44 -6.57 -0.42 -16.46
C LYS A 44 -5.12 -0.78 -16.80
N GLY A 45 -4.36 -1.33 -15.85
CA GLY A 45 -2.96 -1.71 -16.04
C GLY A 45 -1.96 -0.55 -15.89
N TYR A 46 -2.39 0.60 -15.39
CA TYR A 46 -1.51 1.75 -15.17
C TYR A 46 -0.97 1.72 -13.73
N PHE A 47 0.27 1.29 -13.54
CA PHE A 47 0.97 1.44 -12.26
C PHE A 47 2.39 1.95 -12.48
N CYS A 48 2.85 2.82 -11.59
CA CYS A 48 4.22 3.29 -11.57
C CYS A 48 4.95 2.53 -10.46
N LEU A 49 6.04 1.86 -10.81
CA LEU A 49 7.04 1.37 -9.85
C LEU A 49 8.20 2.37 -9.95
N ASP A 50 8.34 3.22 -8.94
CA ASP A 50 9.52 4.08 -8.74
C ASP A 50 10.35 3.52 -7.58
#